data_AF-A0A9W7E3U8-F1
#
_entry.id   AF-A0A9W7E3U8-F1
#
_cell.length_a   1.000
_cell.length_b   1.000
_cell.length_c   1.000
_cell.angle_alpha   90.00
_cell.angle_beta   90.00
_cell.angle_gamma   90.00
#
_symmetry.space_group_name_H-M   'P 1'
#
loop_
_entity.id
_entity.type
_entity.pdbx_description
1 polymer ?
#
loop_
_entity_poly.entity_id
_entity_poly.type
_entity_poly.pdbx_seq_one_letter_code
_entity_poly.pdbx_strand_id
1 'polypeptide(L)'
;MVFIPGGNVPNEDYNKTVIAVQEEVAETANMFVAVLGFSSRKCIKVCPTSKGCFLLHNQVKDAVELAREAGFDGSEEDIIIASHSLGGTCANYLVQGYPEEQMYHNGAVFYGAYVDEQGDFGLENYPAPFAMIGAELDGGLARPGKMANWLFDFNKLSADIGISEAVQKSAVLILPSIDHSDFCPGFQVPGDIFPSEVEGDVATKEISQTTAAWLKFSLFKTPSKRDINLLKKTLAFTTDLLSPYFEALNYEVMNPAMHYLGEGGSYSPLCEDAQMILLGFNEADSSRVKIGRGCDSEGFDDSRSCAYLNTTSDFEHSRSQYSLEEGIGGLLSVNVSGHAEYYSDFLNTGSFTCASEVGCKMLSGARIADELGVEYDAATSRGTCRDVNQHSIDVAIGMLEGSRTLERYEKFGKKICLGEDFDAYFSAGPAWIKEALEIEETDECLSVKSVKIDTELDSRLFPGVHYCKLLSPARVIDWIMTDSLKEAKLR
;
A
#
# COMPACT_ATOMS: atom_id res chain seq x y z
N MET A 1 -3.17 19.82 23.48
CA MET A 1 -2.97 18.55 22.74
C MET A 1 -3.11 17.38 23.71
N VAL A 2 -3.98 16.44 23.41
CA VAL A 2 -4.09 15.16 24.12
C VAL A 2 -3.46 14.08 23.25
N PHE A 3 -2.43 13.41 23.76
CA PHE A 3 -1.64 12.44 23.02
C PHE A 3 -1.97 11.00 23.45
N ILE A 4 -2.40 10.18 22.50
CA ILE A 4 -2.73 8.76 22.69
C ILE A 4 -1.53 7.91 22.23
N PRO A 5 -0.76 7.32 23.16
CA PRO A 5 0.45 6.57 22.81
C PRO A 5 0.18 5.28 22.05
N GLY A 6 1.22 4.78 21.38
CA GLY A 6 1.23 3.49 20.71
C GLY A 6 1.18 2.30 21.67
N GLY A 7 0.95 1.11 21.12
CA GLY A 7 0.85 -0.11 21.90
C GLY A 7 2.17 -0.49 22.56
N ASN A 8 2.15 -0.72 23.87
CA ASN A 8 3.28 -1.08 24.73
C ASN A 8 4.37 -0.01 24.92
N VAL A 9 4.27 1.14 24.26
CA VAL A 9 5.25 2.23 24.36
C VAL A 9 5.11 2.92 25.73
N PRO A 10 6.19 3.08 26.51
CA PRO A 10 6.22 3.93 27.69
C PRO A 10 5.85 5.39 27.35
N ASN A 11 5.13 6.07 28.24
CA ASN A 11 4.69 7.44 28.00
C ASN A 11 5.87 8.42 27.92
N GLU A 12 6.90 8.16 28.73
CA GLU A 12 8.11 8.98 28.82
C GLU A 12 8.90 9.04 27.51
N ASP A 13 8.78 8.03 26.63
CA ASP A 13 9.46 7.99 25.34
C ASP A 13 8.85 8.97 24.32
N TYR A 14 7.67 9.55 24.61
CA TYR A 14 7.09 10.62 23.82
C TYR A 14 7.53 12.02 24.24
N ASN A 15 8.17 12.18 25.41
CA ASN A 15 8.50 13.50 25.96
C ASN A 15 9.34 14.33 24.99
N LYS A 16 10.36 13.72 24.37
CA LYS A 16 11.23 14.41 23.41
C LYS A 16 10.45 14.95 22.22
N THR A 17 9.63 14.10 21.60
CA THR A 17 8.81 14.45 20.44
C THR A 17 7.83 15.57 20.77
N VAL A 18 7.06 15.45 21.86
CA VAL A 18 6.02 16.43 22.17
C VAL A 18 6.59 17.76 22.67
N ILE A 19 7.69 17.75 23.42
CA ILE A 19 8.39 18.98 23.84
C ILE A 19 8.93 19.70 22.60
N ALA A 20 9.56 18.99 21.67
CA ALA A 20 10.07 19.60 20.45
C ALA A 20 8.94 20.23 19.60
N VAL A 21 7.75 19.60 19.54
CA VAL A 21 6.56 20.19 18.91
C VAL A 21 6.12 21.46 19.63
N GLN A 22 6.03 21.44 20.97
CA GLN A 22 5.66 22.60 21.77
C GLN A 22 6.62 23.77 21.54
N GLU A 23 7.93 23.52 21.48
CA GLU A 23 8.95 24.53 21.22
C GLU A 23 8.79 25.16 19.82
N GLU A 24 8.55 24.35 18.78
CA GLU A 24 8.38 24.86 17.41
C GLU A 24 7.10 25.69 17.23
N VAL A 25 6.07 25.52 18.08
CA VAL A 25 4.83 26.33 18.04
C VAL A 25 4.80 27.48 19.05
N ALA A 26 5.80 27.62 19.92
CA ALA A 26 5.76 28.53 21.07
C ALA A 26 5.57 30.03 20.70
N GLU A 27 5.99 30.45 19.51
CA GLU A 27 5.77 31.82 19.02
C GLU A 27 4.32 32.07 18.55
N THR A 28 3.56 31.00 18.33
CA THR A 28 2.20 31.04 17.77
C THR A 28 1.14 30.70 18.81
N ALA A 29 1.39 29.72 19.67
CA ALA A 29 0.42 29.23 20.65
C ALA A 29 1.10 28.73 21.92
N ASN A 30 0.42 28.93 23.06
CA ASN A 30 0.75 28.27 24.32
C ASN A 30 0.14 26.87 24.31
N MET A 31 0.95 25.85 24.04
CA MET A 31 0.46 24.48 23.93
C MET A 31 0.69 23.70 25.22
N PHE A 32 -0.38 23.16 25.80
CA PHE A 32 -0.31 22.09 26.81
C PHE A 32 -0.34 20.72 26.12
N VAL A 33 0.45 19.78 26.60
CA VAL A 33 0.43 18.39 26.13
C VAL A 33 0.16 17.45 27.29
N ALA A 34 -0.85 16.60 27.15
CA ALA A 34 -1.14 15.51 28.08
C ALA A 34 -0.97 14.16 27.37
N VAL A 35 0.03 13.37 27.77
CA VAL A 35 0.28 12.02 27.24
C VAL A 35 -0.48 11.00 28.09
N LEU A 36 -1.49 10.35 27.52
CA LEU A 36 -2.38 9.45 28.26
C LEU A 36 -1.68 8.17 28.70
N GLY A 37 -1.94 7.72 29.93
CA GLY A 37 -1.43 6.46 30.47
C GLY A 37 -2.48 5.35 30.51
N PHE A 38 -2.08 4.12 30.19
CA PHE A 38 -2.96 2.94 30.23
C PHE A 38 -2.36 1.83 31.11
N SER A 39 -3.20 1.15 31.90
CA SER A 39 -2.79 0.09 32.85
C SER A 39 -2.13 -1.14 32.23
N SER A 40 -2.15 -1.26 30.90
CA SER A 40 -1.37 -2.25 30.15
C SER A 40 -0.72 -1.68 28.89
N ARG A 41 -0.55 -0.35 28.83
CA ARG A 41 0.00 0.39 27.70
C ARG A 41 -0.68 0.08 26.36
N LYS A 42 -1.98 -0.25 26.39
CA LYS A 42 -2.77 -0.58 25.19
C LYS A 42 -4.12 0.12 25.28
N CYS A 43 -4.30 1.17 24.46
CA CYS A 43 -5.56 1.89 24.37
C CYS A 43 -6.72 1.01 23.88
N ILE A 44 -6.43 -0.02 23.05
CA ILE A 44 -7.47 -0.91 22.49
C ILE A 44 -8.27 -1.66 23.57
N LYS A 45 -7.73 -1.82 24.79
CA LYS A 45 -8.48 -2.43 25.90
C LYS A 45 -9.55 -1.52 26.50
N VAL A 46 -9.39 -0.20 26.33
CA VAL A 46 -10.30 0.84 26.83
C VAL A 46 -11.10 1.49 25.71
N CYS A 47 -10.79 1.15 24.45
CA CYS A 47 -11.46 1.61 23.24
C CYS A 47 -11.27 0.56 22.12
N PRO A 48 -11.91 -0.62 22.22
CA PRO A 48 -11.75 -1.71 21.25
C PRO A 48 -12.51 -1.49 19.93
N THR A 49 -13.54 -0.65 19.97
CA THR A 49 -14.41 -0.28 18.84
C THR A 49 -15.02 1.09 19.13
N SER A 50 -15.60 1.76 18.14
CA SER A 50 -16.31 3.03 18.33
C SER A 50 -17.38 3.00 19.44
N LYS A 51 -18.09 1.87 19.60
CA LYS A 51 -19.09 1.69 20.68
C LYS A 51 -18.49 1.40 22.05
N GLY A 52 -17.20 1.10 22.12
CA GLY A 52 -16.48 0.65 23.30
C GLY A 52 -15.52 1.67 23.92
N CYS A 53 -15.51 2.93 23.47
CA CYS A 53 -14.48 3.92 23.83
C CYS A 53 -14.77 4.74 25.10
N PHE A 54 -15.77 4.39 25.90
CA PHE A 54 -16.18 5.20 27.06
C PHE A 54 -15.07 5.42 28.09
N LEU A 55 -14.20 4.43 28.30
CA LEU A 55 -13.08 4.57 29.23
C LEU A 55 -12.02 5.52 28.67
N LEU A 56 -11.66 5.39 27.39
CA LEU A 56 -10.73 6.31 26.75
C LEU A 56 -11.29 7.74 26.71
N HIS A 57 -12.58 7.90 26.40
CA HIS A 57 -13.28 9.18 26.42
C HIS A 57 -13.18 9.86 27.78
N ASN A 58 -13.46 9.14 28.88
CA ASN A 58 -13.32 9.67 30.22
C ASN A 58 -11.85 10.05 30.54
N GLN A 59 -10.88 9.23 30.13
CA GLN A 59 -9.47 9.56 30.32
C GLN A 59 -9.02 10.82 29.56
N VAL A 60 -9.59 11.07 28.37
CA VAL A 60 -9.35 12.33 27.64
C VAL A 60 -9.95 13.50 28.42
N LYS A 61 -11.18 13.37 28.92
CA LYS A 61 -11.82 14.41 29.76
C LYS A 61 -11.01 14.71 31.02
N ASP A 62 -10.53 13.68 31.71
CA ASP A 62 -9.68 13.81 32.89
C ASP A 62 -8.35 14.52 32.56
N ALA A 63 -7.73 14.19 31.43
CA ALA A 63 -6.49 14.81 31.00
C ALA A 63 -6.66 16.30 30.65
N VAL A 64 -7.78 16.67 30.04
CA VAL A 64 -8.14 18.07 29.77
C VAL A 64 -8.35 18.82 31.08
N GLU A 65 -9.02 18.22 32.06
CA GLU A 65 -9.24 18.87 33.36
C GLU A 65 -7.91 19.06 34.11
N LEU A 66 -7.02 18.07 34.11
CA LEU A 66 -5.67 18.21 34.66
C LEU A 66 -4.87 19.33 33.97
N ALA A 67 -5.02 19.49 32.65
CA ALA A 67 -4.40 20.60 31.94
C ALA A 67 -4.98 21.94 32.40
N ARG A 68 -6.30 22.04 32.63
CA ARG A 68 -6.95 23.25 33.17
C ARG A 68 -6.46 23.60 34.56
N GLU A 69 -6.32 22.61 35.44
CA GLU A 69 -5.72 22.78 36.76
C GLU A 69 -4.27 23.29 36.68
N ALA A 70 -3.54 22.90 35.62
CA ALA A 70 -2.19 23.37 35.32
C ALA A 70 -2.13 24.73 34.61
N GLY A 71 -3.29 25.36 34.32
CA GLY A 71 -3.38 26.70 33.74
C GLY A 71 -3.76 26.75 32.26
N PHE A 72 -4.21 25.66 31.66
CA PHE A 72 -4.84 25.69 30.33
C PHE A 72 -6.20 26.39 30.42
N ASP A 73 -6.35 27.51 29.72
CA ASP A 73 -7.58 28.33 29.69
C ASP A 73 -8.38 28.17 28.38
N GLY A 74 -7.96 27.25 27.50
CA GLY A 74 -8.63 26.96 26.25
C GLY A 74 -9.98 26.25 26.42
N SER A 75 -10.83 26.44 25.43
CA SER A 75 -12.13 25.80 25.27
C SER A 75 -12.02 24.39 24.68
N GLU A 76 -13.16 23.72 24.48
CA GLU A 76 -13.18 22.46 23.75
C GLU A 76 -12.73 22.61 22.29
N GLU A 77 -12.87 23.80 21.69
CA GLU A 77 -12.43 24.11 20.33
C GLU A 77 -10.89 24.21 20.20
N ASP A 78 -10.19 24.30 21.33
CA ASP A 78 -8.73 24.40 21.40
C ASP A 78 -8.05 23.03 21.63
N ILE A 79 -8.85 21.96 21.72
CA ILE A 79 -8.37 20.61 21.94
C ILE A 79 -7.98 19.97 20.59
N ILE A 80 -6.77 19.43 20.55
CA ILE A 80 -6.19 18.72 19.41
C ILE A 80 -5.85 17.31 19.88
N ILE A 81 -6.23 16.31 19.10
CA ILE A 81 -5.86 14.91 19.35
C ILE A 81 -4.57 14.59 18.60
N ALA A 82 -3.61 13.98 19.27
CA ALA A 82 -2.44 13.41 18.64
C ALA A 82 -2.34 11.94 19.00
N SER A 83 -1.78 11.13 18.12
CA SER A 83 -1.73 9.69 18.34
C SER A 83 -0.58 9.04 17.59
N HIS A 84 -0.10 7.90 18.09
CA HIS A 84 0.95 7.13 17.44
C HIS A 84 0.56 5.66 17.28
N SER A 85 0.84 5.07 16.12
CA SER A 85 0.65 3.63 15.87
C SER A 85 -0.76 3.15 16.25
N LEU A 86 -0.89 2.10 17.09
CA LEU A 86 -2.17 1.64 17.64
C LEU A 86 -3.00 2.74 18.34
N GLY A 87 -2.34 3.77 18.88
CA GLY A 87 -3.01 4.95 19.44
C GLY A 87 -3.86 5.68 18.40
N GLY A 88 -3.47 5.65 17.12
CA GLY A 88 -4.24 6.23 16.03
C GLY A 88 -5.54 5.49 15.75
N THR A 89 -5.51 4.15 15.78
CA THR A 89 -6.75 3.35 15.72
C THR A 89 -7.71 3.72 16.85
N CYS A 90 -7.21 3.85 18.08
CA CYS A 90 -8.02 4.25 19.23
C CYS A 90 -8.53 5.69 19.12
N ALA A 91 -7.71 6.61 18.61
CA ALA A 91 -8.12 7.99 18.35
C ALA A 91 -9.26 8.03 17.30
N ASN A 92 -9.15 7.22 16.26
CA ASN A 92 -10.17 7.12 15.22
C ASN A 92 -11.48 6.54 15.79
N TYR A 93 -11.43 5.43 16.54
CA TYR A 93 -12.60 4.89 17.21
C TYR A 93 -13.22 5.86 18.22
N LEU A 94 -12.41 6.68 18.89
CA LEU A 94 -12.90 7.70 19.81
C LEU A 94 -13.71 8.75 19.06
N VAL A 95 -13.20 9.28 17.95
CA VAL A 95 -13.90 10.24 17.09
C VAL A 95 -15.22 9.64 16.56
N GLN A 96 -15.18 8.38 16.13
CA GLN A 96 -16.36 7.65 15.67
C GLN A 96 -17.41 7.41 16.75
N GLY A 97 -16.98 7.12 17.98
CA GLY A 97 -17.86 6.83 19.10
C GLY A 97 -18.56 8.07 19.65
N TYR A 98 -18.00 9.25 19.37
CA TYR A 98 -18.41 10.52 19.95
C TYR A 98 -18.45 11.65 18.90
N PRO A 99 -19.21 11.48 17.80
CA PRO A 99 -19.25 12.45 16.69
C PRO A 99 -19.97 13.75 17.03
N GLU A 100 -20.51 13.89 18.24
CA GLU A 100 -21.16 15.13 18.71
C GLU A 100 -20.29 15.89 19.72
N GLU A 101 -19.15 15.31 20.14
CA GLU A 101 -18.26 15.94 21.13
C GLU A 101 -17.24 16.83 20.41
N GLN A 102 -17.43 18.15 20.53
CA GLN A 102 -16.64 19.16 19.83
C GLN A 102 -15.11 19.02 20.04
N MET A 103 -14.69 18.52 21.20
CA MET A 103 -13.26 18.34 21.52
C MET A 103 -12.50 17.41 20.55
N TYR A 104 -13.21 16.60 19.76
CA TYR A 104 -12.61 15.68 18.79
C TYR A 104 -12.54 16.25 17.37
N HIS A 105 -13.11 17.43 17.13
CA HIS A 105 -13.41 17.93 15.78
C HIS A 105 -12.49 19.08 15.31
N ASN A 106 -11.62 19.59 16.16
CA ASN A 106 -10.82 20.78 15.80
C ASN A 106 -9.51 20.43 15.09
N GLY A 107 -8.93 19.26 15.38
CA GLY A 107 -7.66 18.87 14.78
C GLY A 107 -7.16 17.52 15.25
N ALA A 108 -6.58 16.74 14.34
CA ALA A 108 -5.94 15.47 14.66
C ALA A 108 -4.55 15.31 14.01
N VAL A 109 -3.61 14.67 14.71
CA VAL A 109 -2.31 14.26 14.16
C VAL A 109 -2.09 12.76 14.40
N PHE A 110 -1.78 12.04 13.34
CA PHE A 110 -1.56 10.59 13.34
C PHE A 110 -0.10 10.30 12.96
N TYR A 111 0.71 9.88 13.92
CA TYR A 111 2.11 9.51 13.72
C TYR A 111 2.24 8.01 13.46
N GLY A 112 2.79 7.61 12.32
CA GLY A 112 2.86 6.18 11.94
C GLY A 112 1.49 5.51 12.08
N ALA A 113 0.43 6.23 11.72
CA ALA A 113 -0.96 5.81 11.89
C ALA A 113 -1.83 6.51 10.87
N TYR A 114 -3.07 6.07 10.77
CA TYR A 114 -3.99 6.47 9.71
C TYR A 114 -5.44 6.50 10.19
N VAL A 115 -6.28 7.22 9.45
CA VAL A 115 -7.74 7.23 9.61
C VAL A 115 -8.36 6.02 8.90
N ASP A 116 -9.68 5.88 8.85
CA ASP A 116 -10.25 4.78 8.09
C ASP A 116 -9.91 4.91 6.60
N GLU A 117 -9.83 3.78 5.90
CA GLU A 117 -9.58 3.82 4.46
C GLU A 117 -10.79 4.38 3.70
N GLN A 118 -12.00 4.18 4.23
CA GLN A 118 -13.25 4.53 3.56
C GLN A 118 -14.33 4.95 4.54
N GLY A 119 -15.42 5.49 3.98
CA GLY A 119 -16.64 5.84 4.73
C GLY A 119 -16.59 7.21 5.38
N ASP A 120 -17.45 7.40 6.39
CA ASP A 120 -17.66 8.69 7.08
C ASP A 120 -16.42 9.16 7.86
N PHE A 121 -15.46 8.25 8.11
CA PHE A 121 -14.22 8.54 8.82
C PHE A 121 -12.99 8.25 7.95
N GLY A 122 -13.19 8.20 6.63
CA GLY A 122 -12.12 8.20 5.64
C GLY A 122 -11.53 9.60 5.41
N LEU A 123 -10.51 9.70 4.56
CA LEU A 123 -9.76 10.94 4.33
C LEU A 123 -10.64 12.13 3.94
N GLU A 124 -11.60 11.92 3.06
CA GLU A 124 -12.46 12.97 2.53
C GLU A 124 -13.49 13.47 3.55
N ASN A 125 -14.00 12.55 4.38
CA ASN A 125 -15.15 12.76 5.26
C ASN A 125 -14.79 12.95 6.73
N TYR A 126 -13.51 12.81 7.09
CA TYR A 126 -13.06 12.92 8.47
C TYR A 126 -13.57 14.23 9.11
N PRO A 127 -14.16 14.17 10.32
CA PRO A 127 -14.89 15.31 10.90
C PRO A 127 -14.00 16.46 11.38
N ALA A 128 -12.67 16.26 11.38
CA ALA A 128 -11.68 17.25 11.80
C ALA A 128 -10.63 17.46 10.72
N PRO A 129 -10.01 18.64 10.63
CA PRO A 129 -8.74 18.77 9.93
C PRO A 129 -7.70 17.82 10.52
N PHE A 130 -6.96 17.07 9.70
CA PHE A 130 -5.94 16.17 10.22
C PHE A 130 -4.65 16.12 9.38
N ALA A 131 -3.59 15.62 10.02
CA ALA A 131 -2.36 15.21 9.35
C ALA A 131 -2.01 13.76 9.70
N MET A 132 -1.79 12.96 8.67
CA MET A 132 -1.11 11.67 8.76
C MET A 132 0.37 11.90 8.45
N ILE A 133 1.23 11.63 9.42
CA ILE A 133 2.67 11.78 9.34
C ILE A 133 3.29 10.39 9.50
N GLY A 134 3.70 9.80 8.38
CA GLY A 134 4.41 8.53 8.33
C GLY A 134 5.91 8.67 8.24
N ALA A 135 6.58 7.53 8.28
CA ALA A 135 8.02 7.39 8.15
C ALA A 135 8.35 6.58 6.88
N GLU A 136 9.38 6.99 6.14
CA GLU A 136 9.81 6.26 4.93
C GLU A 136 10.24 4.83 5.26
N LEU A 137 10.88 4.63 6.42
CA LEU A 137 11.38 3.34 6.88
C LEU A 137 10.43 2.71 7.91
N ASP A 138 9.13 3.02 7.84
CA ASP A 138 8.15 2.35 8.68
C ASP A 138 8.01 0.88 8.24
N GLY A 139 8.64 -0.03 8.99
CA GLY A 139 8.53 -1.48 8.78
C GLY A 139 7.24 -2.09 9.35
N GLY A 140 6.48 -1.27 10.08
CA GLY A 140 5.26 -1.64 10.76
C GLY A 140 4.05 -1.66 9.83
N LEU A 141 2.90 -1.34 10.42
CA LEU A 141 1.59 -1.42 9.76
C LEU A 141 1.20 -0.11 9.05
N ALA A 142 1.89 0.99 9.35
CA ALA A 142 1.73 2.27 8.67
C ALA A 142 2.83 2.54 7.63
N ARG A 143 3.41 1.45 7.10
CA ARG A 143 4.39 1.45 6.01
C ARG A 143 3.98 2.32 4.81
N PRO A 144 4.94 2.85 4.03
CA PRO A 144 4.65 3.69 2.87
C PRO A 144 3.64 3.07 1.89
N GLY A 145 3.77 1.78 1.56
CA GLY A 145 2.82 1.10 0.67
C GLY A 145 1.38 1.14 1.19
N LYS A 146 1.19 1.07 2.52
CA LYS A 146 -0.13 1.26 3.14
C LYS A 146 -0.61 2.70 3.01
N MET A 147 0.27 3.67 3.24
CA MET A 147 -0.05 5.10 3.09
C MET A 147 -0.46 5.52 1.67
N ALA A 148 -0.14 4.71 0.66
CA ALA A 148 -0.52 4.96 -0.73
C ALA A 148 -2.04 5.12 -0.93
N ASN A 149 -2.87 4.40 -0.17
CA ASN A 149 -4.33 4.53 -0.22
C ASN A 149 -4.78 5.97 0.08
N TRP A 150 -4.30 6.54 1.18
CA TRP A 150 -4.66 7.90 1.57
C TRP A 150 -3.98 8.95 0.69
N LEU A 151 -2.77 8.72 0.19
CA LEU A 151 -2.18 9.66 -0.78
C LEU A 151 -3.00 9.71 -2.07
N PHE A 152 -3.55 8.58 -2.50
CA PHE A 152 -4.42 8.51 -3.67
C PHE A 152 -5.71 9.32 -3.46
N ASP A 153 -6.39 9.16 -2.33
CA ASP A 153 -7.58 9.96 -1.99
C ASP A 153 -7.23 11.44 -1.80
N PHE A 154 -6.08 11.74 -1.21
CA PHE A 154 -5.57 13.10 -1.08
C PHE A 154 -5.37 13.75 -2.46
N ASN A 155 -4.84 13.02 -3.44
CA ASN A 155 -4.66 13.54 -4.79
C ASN A 155 -6.01 13.90 -5.43
N LYS A 156 -7.03 13.04 -5.28
CA LYS A 156 -8.41 13.34 -5.73
C LYS A 156 -8.97 14.58 -5.07
N LEU A 157 -8.91 14.64 -3.74
CA LEU A 157 -9.36 15.81 -2.98
C LEU A 157 -8.62 17.08 -3.43
N SER A 158 -7.29 17.01 -3.60
CA SER A 158 -6.48 18.14 -4.03
C SER A 158 -6.80 18.63 -5.44
N ALA A 159 -7.28 17.75 -6.32
CA ALA A 159 -7.74 18.12 -7.65
C ALA A 159 -9.09 18.85 -7.60
N ASP A 160 -9.94 18.54 -6.62
CA ASP A 160 -11.25 19.16 -6.42
C ASP A 160 -11.16 20.53 -5.71
N ILE A 161 -10.53 20.58 -4.53
CA ILE A 161 -10.49 21.78 -3.69
C ILE A 161 -9.16 22.55 -3.76
N GLY A 162 -8.21 22.06 -4.55
CA GLY A 162 -6.88 22.65 -4.65
C GLY A 162 -5.94 22.21 -3.52
N ILE A 163 -4.66 22.10 -3.86
CA ILE A 163 -3.65 21.49 -2.98
C ILE A 163 -3.50 22.18 -1.62
N SER A 164 -3.62 23.50 -1.59
CA SER A 164 -3.47 24.29 -0.36
C SER A 164 -4.61 24.04 0.63
N GLU A 165 -5.81 23.77 0.13
CA GLU A 165 -6.98 23.49 0.96
C GLU A 165 -6.98 22.01 1.39
N ALA A 166 -6.61 21.11 0.49
CA ALA A 166 -6.43 19.69 0.80
C ALA A 166 -5.38 19.45 1.91
N VAL A 167 -4.21 20.11 1.86
CA VAL A 167 -3.21 20.01 2.94
C VAL A 167 -3.75 20.55 4.28
N GLN A 168 -4.59 21.59 4.25
CA GLN A 168 -5.19 22.10 5.48
C GLN A 168 -6.23 21.15 6.06
N LYS A 169 -6.97 20.44 5.20
CA LYS A 169 -8.04 19.53 5.59
C LYS A 169 -7.51 18.15 6.00
N SER A 170 -6.65 17.52 5.22
CA SER A 170 -6.28 16.12 5.41
C SER A 170 -4.90 15.80 4.81
N ALA A 171 -3.84 16.32 5.44
CA ALA A 171 -2.48 16.13 4.93
C ALA A 171 -2.04 14.66 5.05
N VAL A 172 -1.42 14.13 3.99
CA VAL A 172 -0.74 12.83 3.98
C VAL A 172 0.74 13.07 3.68
N LEU A 173 1.59 12.86 4.68
CA LEU A 173 3.00 13.26 4.67
C LEU A 173 3.86 12.07 5.13
N ILE A 174 4.89 11.73 4.37
CA ILE A 174 5.93 10.78 4.75
C ILE A 174 7.23 11.54 4.95
N LEU A 175 7.91 11.26 6.05
CA LEU A 175 9.18 11.90 6.39
C LEU A 175 10.36 11.04 5.90
N PRO A 176 11.38 11.64 5.25
CA PRO A 176 12.51 10.89 4.72
C PRO A 176 13.44 10.38 5.84
N SER A 177 14.07 9.23 5.59
CA SER A 177 15.16 8.66 6.40
C SER A 177 14.85 8.31 7.86
N ILE A 178 13.63 8.53 8.35
CA ILE A 178 13.20 8.14 9.70
C ILE A 178 12.45 6.79 9.67
N ASP A 179 12.39 6.11 10.81
CA ASP A 179 11.63 4.87 11.02
C ASP A 179 10.36 5.09 11.88
N HIS A 180 9.58 4.04 12.14
CA HIS A 180 8.37 4.15 12.99
C HIS A 180 8.73 4.42 14.46
N SER A 181 9.86 3.92 14.92
CA SER A 181 10.37 4.06 16.29
C SER A 181 10.81 5.50 16.61
N ASP A 182 11.19 6.28 15.61
CA ASP A 182 11.59 7.69 15.75
C ASP A 182 10.46 8.60 16.27
N PHE A 183 9.18 8.19 16.17
CA PHE A 183 8.08 8.90 16.81
C PHE A 183 8.08 8.79 18.36
N CYS A 184 8.75 7.77 18.90
CA CYS A 184 8.96 7.53 20.34
C CYS A 184 10.45 7.29 20.67
N PRO A 185 11.30 8.33 20.60
CA PRO A 185 12.74 8.16 20.72
C PRO A 185 13.18 7.47 22.01
N GLY A 186 13.81 6.30 21.88
CA GLY A 186 14.24 5.46 23.00
C GLY A 186 13.53 4.11 23.07
N PHE A 187 12.46 3.92 22.27
CA PHE A 187 11.71 2.68 22.20
C PHE A 187 11.76 2.09 20.78
N GLN A 188 12.23 0.84 20.66
CA GLN A 188 12.17 0.10 19.41
C GLN A 188 10.80 -0.56 19.26
N VAL A 189 10.02 -0.12 18.28
CA VAL A 189 8.70 -0.69 18.01
C VAL A 189 8.88 -2.07 17.34
N PRO A 190 8.21 -3.14 17.83
CA PRO A 190 8.33 -4.46 17.23
C PRO A 190 7.89 -4.47 15.75
N GLY A 191 8.71 -5.10 14.90
CA GLY A 191 8.45 -5.24 13.47
C GLY A 191 8.89 -4.06 12.62
N ASP A 192 9.48 -3.02 13.21
CA ASP A 192 9.99 -1.84 12.52
C ASP A 192 11.38 -2.06 11.88
N ILE A 193 11.76 -1.21 10.93
CA ILE A 193 13.11 -1.15 10.37
C ILE A 193 13.93 -0.27 11.31
N PHE A 194 14.73 -0.91 12.17
CA PHE A 194 15.45 -0.19 13.21
C PHE A 194 16.95 -0.53 13.20
N PRO A 195 17.83 0.47 13.37
CA PRO A 195 17.53 1.89 13.46
C PRO A 195 17.35 2.56 12.09
N SER A 196 16.73 3.74 12.08
CA SER A 196 16.65 4.63 10.93
C SER A 196 18.03 5.12 10.44
N GLU A 197 18.03 5.82 9.31
CA GLU A 197 19.25 6.35 8.68
C GLU A 197 19.77 7.63 9.36
N VAL A 198 18.98 8.24 10.23
CA VAL A 198 19.34 9.48 10.93
C VAL A 198 19.41 9.26 12.43
N GLU A 199 20.12 10.16 13.11
CA GLU A 199 20.12 10.17 14.58
C GLU A 199 18.77 10.63 15.12
N GLY A 200 18.37 10.10 16.27
CA GLY A 200 17.05 10.37 16.85
C GLY A 200 16.75 11.85 17.09
N ASP A 201 17.76 12.68 17.36
CA ASP A 201 17.58 14.14 17.50
C ASP A 201 17.27 14.83 16.16
N VAL A 202 17.82 14.30 15.06
CA VAL A 202 17.50 14.76 13.69
C VAL A 202 16.08 14.35 13.34
N ALA A 203 15.71 13.10 13.60
CA ALA A 203 14.35 12.60 13.37
C ALA A 203 13.31 13.39 14.19
N THR A 204 13.56 13.59 15.49
CA THR A 204 12.69 14.37 16.39
C THR A 204 12.45 15.78 15.85
N LYS A 205 13.50 16.41 15.29
CA LYS A 205 13.41 17.75 14.71
C LYS A 205 12.58 17.78 13.43
N GLU A 206 12.75 16.81 12.52
CA GLU A 206 11.96 16.74 11.29
C GLU A 206 10.47 16.48 11.59
N ILE A 207 10.19 15.59 12.55
CA ILE A 207 8.84 15.31 13.06
C ILE A 207 8.24 16.59 13.65
N SER A 208 8.94 17.25 14.58
CA SER A 208 8.40 18.42 15.27
C SER A 208 8.16 19.60 14.33
N GLN A 209 9.07 19.85 13.39
CA GLN A 209 8.94 20.93 12.42
C GLN A 209 7.80 20.69 11.45
N THR A 210 7.63 19.47 10.96
CA THR A 210 6.53 19.13 10.06
C THR A 210 5.18 19.23 10.76
N THR A 211 5.06 18.69 11.99
CA THR A 211 3.83 18.83 12.78
C THR A 211 3.53 20.30 13.07
N ALA A 212 4.51 21.07 13.56
CA ALA A 212 4.31 22.49 13.87
C ALA A 212 3.91 23.29 12.64
N ALA A 213 4.52 23.02 11.47
CA ALA A 213 4.16 23.67 10.22
C ALA A 213 2.70 23.38 9.83
N TRP A 214 2.26 22.11 9.93
CA TRP A 214 0.87 21.76 9.67
C TRP A 214 -0.09 22.40 10.68
N LEU A 215 0.21 22.37 11.98
CA LEU A 215 -0.62 23.02 13.01
C LEU A 215 -0.79 24.52 12.75
N LYS A 216 0.31 25.22 12.43
CA LYS A 216 0.28 26.65 12.09
C LYS A 216 -0.53 26.93 10.83
N PHE A 217 -0.45 26.04 9.84
CA PHE A 217 -1.16 26.21 8.58
C PHE A 217 -2.65 25.91 8.69
N SER A 218 -2.98 24.76 9.27
CA SER A 218 -4.30 24.16 9.26
C SER A 218 -5.17 24.65 10.39
N LEU A 219 -4.60 24.83 11.59
CA LEU A 219 -5.37 25.13 12.79
C LEU A 219 -5.18 26.59 13.23
N PHE A 220 -3.94 27.06 13.40
CA PHE A 220 -3.67 28.41 13.88
C PHE A 220 -3.77 29.50 12.80
N LYS A 221 -3.93 29.09 11.53
CA LYS A 221 -4.07 29.98 10.35
C LYS A 221 -2.99 31.08 10.27
N THR A 222 -1.78 30.75 10.72
CA THR A 222 -0.63 31.66 10.80
C THR A 222 0.66 31.02 10.25
N PRO A 223 0.62 30.36 9.07
CA PRO A 223 1.81 29.75 8.51
C PRO A 223 2.85 30.81 8.11
N SER A 224 4.11 30.57 8.43
CA SER A 224 5.22 31.31 7.84
C SER A 224 5.51 30.80 6.42
N LYS A 225 6.32 31.55 5.65
CA LYS A 225 6.84 31.05 4.35
C LYS A 225 7.66 29.77 4.52
N ARG A 226 8.36 29.61 5.64
CA ARG A 226 9.12 28.41 5.97
C ARG A 226 8.19 27.21 6.12
N ASP A 227 7.09 27.38 6.85
CA ASP A 227 6.12 26.30 7.11
C ASP A 227 5.48 25.81 5.80
N ILE A 228 5.04 26.73 4.94
CA ILE A 228 4.46 26.38 3.63
C ILE A 228 5.48 25.64 2.75
N ASN A 229 6.72 26.12 2.72
CA ASN A 229 7.78 25.49 1.93
C ASN A 229 8.15 24.11 2.46
N LEU A 230 8.17 23.93 3.79
CA LEU A 230 8.42 22.63 4.41
C LEU A 230 7.32 21.64 4.04
N LEU A 231 6.05 21.98 4.22
CA LEU A 231 4.93 21.10 3.87
C LEU A 231 4.91 20.75 2.38
N LYS A 232 5.20 21.71 1.50
CA LYS A 232 5.34 21.44 0.05
C LYS A 232 6.47 20.47 -0.25
N LYS A 233 7.63 20.64 0.39
CA LYS A 233 8.78 19.75 0.21
C LYS A 233 8.47 18.35 0.71
N THR A 234 7.85 18.22 1.89
CA THR A 234 7.48 16.93 2.48
C THR A 234 6.44 16.22 1.64
N LEU A 235 5.42 16.93 1.16
CA LEU A 235 4.43 16.37 0.25
C LEU A 235 5.06 15.93 -1.09
N ALA A 236 5.92 16.76 -1.68
CA ALA A 236 6.61 16.39 -2.92
C ALA A 236 7.44 15.10 -2.74
N PHE A 237 8.18 15.00 -1.62
CA PHE A 237 8.88 13.77 -1.27
C PHE A 237 7.92 12.57 -1.12
N THR A 238 6.76 12.77 -0.49
CA THR A 238 5.73 11.73 -0.31
C THR A 238 5.21 11.23 -1.66
N THR A 239 4.91 12.16 -2.58
CA THR A 239 4.49 11.85 -3.95
C THR A 239 5.57 11.14 -4.73
N ASP A 240 6.82 11.63 -4.69
CA ASP A 240 7.95 11.04 -5.41
C ASP A 240 8.26 9.62 -4.90
N LEU A 241 8.20 9.41 -3.58
CA LEU A 241 8.42 8.11 -2.94
C LEU A 241 7.40 7.05 -3.40
N LEU A 242 6.13 7.44 -3.52
CA LEU A 242 5.03 6.52 -3.81
C LEU A 242 4.64 6.46 -5.30
N SER A 243 5.19 7.33 -6.16
CA SER A 243 4.91 7.32 -7.60
C SER A 243 5.25 5.97 -8.26
N PRO A 244 6.43 5.36 -8.02
CA PRO A 244 6.75 4.03 -8.55
C PRO A 244 5.77 2.96 -8.07
N TYR A 245 5.31 3.07 -6.82
CA TYR A 245 4.34 2.13 -6.24
C TYR A 245 2.98 2.21 -6.93
N PHE A 246 2.47 3.42 -7.23
CA PHE A 246 1.24 3.59 -8.01
C PHE A 246 1.38 3.06 -9.44
N GLU A 247 2.53 3.26 -10.08
CA GLU A 247 2.78 2.69 -11.40
C GLU A 247 2.75 1.15 -11.36
N ALA A 248 3.34 0.55 -10.34
CA ALA A 248 3.34 -0.89 -10.13
C ALA A 248 1.94 -1.46 -9.81
N LEU A 249 1.09 -0.73 -9.07
CA LEU A 249 -0.30 -1.14 -8.82
C LEU A 249 -1.11 -1.22 -10.13
N ASN A 250 -0.83 -0.36 -11.12
CA ASN A 250 -1.50 -0.43 -12.43
C ASN A 250 -1.16 -1.71 -13.22
N TYR A 251 -0.08 -2.44 -12.87
CA TYR A 251 0.21 -3.75 -13.46
C TYR A 251 -0.69 -4.86 -12.91
N GLU A 252 -1.16 -4.73 -11.68
CA GLU A 252 -2.13 -5.67 -11.10
C GLU A 252 -3.48 -5.54 -11.81
N VAL A 253 -3.94 -4.29 -11.96
CA VAL A 253 -5.22 -3.98 -12.57
C VAL A 253 -5.23 -2.56 -13.14
N MET A 254 -5.49 -2.44 -14.44
CA MET A 254 -5.67 -1.15 -15.09
C MET A 254 -7.11 -0.66 -14.87
N ASN A 255 -7.29 0.30 -13.97
CA ASN A 255 -8.55 1.00 -13.74
C ASN A 255 -8.35 2.53 -13.78
N PRO A 256 -8.89 3.25 -14.79
CA PRO A 256 -8.79 4.71 -14.85
C PRO A 256 -9.57 5.42 -13.73
N ALA A 257 -10.49 4.73 -13.06
CA ALA A 257 -11.35 5.25 -12.01
C ALA A 257 -11.00 4.75 -10.61
N MET A 258 -9.87 4.02 -10.45
CA MET A 258 -9.43 3.33 -9.23
C MET A 258 -9.92 4.11 -8.00
N HIS A 259 -11.00 3.66 -7.34
CA HIS A 259 -11.50 4.31 -6.12
C HIS A 259 -11.00 3.58 -4.88
N TYR A 260 -10.54 2.35 -5.08
CA TYR A 260 -9.89 1.52 -4.10
C TYR A 260 -9.11 0.40 -4.79
N LEU A 261 -8.06 -0.10 -4.15
CA LEU A 261 -7.30 -1.26 -4.65
C LEU A 261 -8.19 -2.49 -4.54
N GLY A 262 -8.59 -3.04 -5.70
CA GLY A 262 -9.54 -4.15 -5.81
C GLY A 262 -10.88 -3.79 -6.44
N GLU A 263 -11.20 -2.51 -6.67
CA GLU A 263 -12.37 -2.14 -7.46
C GLU A 263 -12.07 -2.24 -8.96
N GLY A 264 -12.72 -3.19 -9.64
CA GLY A 264 -13.09 -3.07 -11.05
C GLY A 264 -11.96 -2.80 -12.05
N GLY A 265 -11.38 -3.83 -12.64
CA GLY A 265 -10.40 -3.66 -13.72
C GLY A 265 -10.95 -3.78 -15.13
N SER A 266 -10.21 -3.23 -16.11
CA SER A 266 -10.42 -3.56 -17.52
C SER A 266 -9.53 -4.70 -18.01
N TYR A 267 -8.26 -4.74 -17.60
CA TYR A 267 -7.26 -5.79 -17.86
C TYR A 267 -6.11 -5.70 -16.84
N SER A 268 -5.25 -6.72 -16.80
CA SER A 268 -3.98 -6.70 -16.06
C SER A 268 -2.81 -6.64 -17.04
N PRO A 269 -2.02 -5.54 -17.08
CA PRO A 269 -0.81 -5.48 -17.88
C PRO A 269 0.18 -6.62 -17.59
N LEU A 270 0.30 -7.04 -16.33
CA LEU A 270 1.17 -8.16 -15.96
C LEU A 270 0.76 -9.46 -16.67
N CYS A 271 -0.55 -9.72 -16.80
CA CYS A 271 -1.02 -10.90 -17.53
C CYS A 271 -0.78 -10.81 -19.05
N GLU A 272 -0.77 -9.61 -19.63
CA GLU A 272 -0.40 -9.44 -21.04
C GLU A 272 1.09 -9.76 -21.26
N ASP A 273 1.95 -9.19 -20.43
CA ASP A 273 3.39 -9.45 -20.45
C ASP A 273 3.68 -10.94 -20.23
N ALA A 274 2.97 -11.56 -19.28
CA ALA A 274 3.06 -12.99 -19.01
C ALA A 274 2.76 -13.82 -20.27
N GLN A 275 1.67 -13.52 -20.99
CA GLN A 275 1.33 -14.23 -22.22
C GLN A 275 2.45 -14.10 -23.27
N MET A 276 3.06 -12.91 -23.39
CA MET A 276 4.15 -12.67 -24.35
C MET A 276 5.44 -13.40 -23.96
N ILE A 277 5.79 -13.42 -22.67
CA ILE A 277 6.96 -14.15 -22.15
C ILE A 277 6.81 -15.65 -22.39
N LEU A 278 5.61 -16.19 -22.14
CA LEU A 278 5.32 -17.61 -22.30
C LEU A 278 5.31 -18.09 -23.77
N LEU A 279 5.25 -17.17 -24.76
CA LEU A 279 5.37 -17.55 -26.16
C LEU A 279 6.73 -18.18 -26.46
N GLY A 280 7.81 -17.59 -25.91
CA GLY A 280 9.19 -17.95 -26.25
C GLY A 280 9.51 -17.90 -27.75
N PHE A 281 8.77 -17.08 -28.49
CA PHE A 281 8.95 -16.87 -29.93
C PHE A 281 10.04 -15.84 -30.21
N ASN A 282 10.54 -15.84 -31.45
CA ASN A 282 11.33 -14.72 -31.96
C ASN A 282 10.44 -13.49 -32.20
N GLU A 283 11.05 -12.32 -32.38
CA GLU A 283 10.34 -11.05 -32.57
C GLU A 283 9.33 -11.08 -33.74
N ALA A 284 9.67 -11.76 -34.85
CA ALA A 284 8.80 -11.82 -36.02
C ALA A 284 7.51 -12.59 -35.72
N ASP A 285 7.59 -13.72 -35.04
CA ASP A 285 6.42 -14.53 -34.68
C ASP A 285 5.63 -13.91 -33.52
N SER A 286 6.31 -13.31 -32.52
CA SER A 286 5.65 -12.55 -31.45
C SER A 286 4.83 -11.38 -32.00
N SER A 287 5.30 -10.71 -33.05
CA SER A 287 4.57 -9.60 -33.69
C SER A 287 3.26 -10.03 -34.38
N ARG A 288 3.05 -11.35 -34.56
CA ARG A 288 1.83 -11.93 -35.11
C ARG A 288 0.81 -12.30 -34.03
N VAL A 289 1.09 -12.04 -32.76
CA VAL A 289 0.15 -12.25 -31.65
C VAL A 289 -0.37 -10.90 -31.18
N LYS A 290 -1.69 -10.78 -31.08
CA LYS A 290 -2.37 -9.60 -30.55
C LYS A 290 -3.17 -10.01 -29.31
N ILE A 291 -2.90 -9.36 -28.19
CA ILE A 291 -3.65 -9.60 -26.95
C ILE A 291 -4.86 -8.65 -26.92
N GLY A 292 -6.05 -9.21 -26.74
CA GLY A 292 -7.29 -8.46 -26.62
C GLY A 292 -7.39 -7.76 -25.27
N ARG A 293 -7.72 -6.46 -25.29
CA ARG A 293 -7.98 -5.63 -24.10
C ARG A 293 -9.48 -5.41 -23.90
N GLY A 294 -9.96 -5.62 -22.69
CA GLY A 294 -11.32 -5.29 -22.27
C GLY A 294 -12.35 -6.41 -22.44
N CYS A 295 -13.60 -6.10 -22.08
CA CYS A 295 -14.75 -7.00 -22.21
C CYS A 295 -15.44 -6.91 -23.58
N ASP A 296 -15.12 -5.86 -24.36
CA ASP A 296 -15.81 -5.49 -25.58
C ASP A 296 -14.97 -5.75 -26.84
N SER A 297 -13.96 -6.64 -26.76
CA SER A 297 -13.20 -7.00 -27.96
C SER A 297 -14.15 -7.58 -29.01
N GLU A 298 -14.40 -6.82 -30.08
CA GLU A 298 -15.30 -7.16 -31.17
C GLU A 298 -15.05 -8.60 -31.62
N GLY A 299 -16.00 -9.50 -31.35
CA GLY A 299 -15.90 -10.93 -31.67
C GLY A 299 -16.16 -11.90 -30.51
N PHE A 300 -16.17 -11.44 -29.26
CA PHE A 300 -16.46 -12.28 -28.09
C PHE A 300 -17.69 -11.76 -27.32
N ASP A 301 -18.86 -12.38 -27.56
CA ASP A 301 -20.19 -11.97 -27.04
C ASP A 301 -20.48 -12.47 -25.60
N ASP A 302 -19.46 -12.66 -24.76
CA ASP A 302 -19.62 -13.21 -23.41
C ASP A 302 -18.88 -12.33 -22.40
N SER A 303 -19.57 -11.84 -21.37
CA SER A 303 -18.94 -11.09 -20.27
C SER A 303 -17.86 -11.89 -19.53
N ARG A 304 -17.79 -13.22 -19.73
CA ARG A 304 -16.69 -14.08 -19.26
C ARG A 304 -15.41 -14.00 -20.12
N SER A 305 -15.43 -13.22 -21.20
CA SER A 305 -14.26 -12.93 -22.04
C SER A 305 -13.47 -11.69 -21.58
N CYS A 306 -13.94 -10.99 -20.54
CA CYS A 306 -13.24 -9.85 -19.96
C CYS A 306 -11.78 -10.16 -19.63
N ALA A 307 -10.91 -9.21 -19.97
CA ALA A 307 -9.50 -9.31 -19.69
C ALA A 307 -9.16 -9.20 -18.19
N TYR A 308 -10.03 -8.61 -17.38
CA TYR A 308 -9.94 -8.63 -15.92
C TYR A 308 -11.27 -9.01 -15.27
N LEU A 309 -11.21 -9.80 -14.20
CA LEU A 309 -12.38 -10.32 -13.50
C LEU A 309 -12.30 -9.96 -12.01
N ASN A 310 -13.36 -9.34 -11.50
CA ASN A 310 -13.36 -8.75 -10.15
C ASN A 310 -13.63 -9.78 -9.05
N THR A 311 -14.13 -10.96 -9.41
CA THR A 311 -14.42 -12.02 -8.44
C THR A 311 -13.66 -13.28 -8.80
N THR A 312 -13.22 -13.99 -7.78
CA THR A 312 -12.59 -15.31 -7.90
C THR A 312 -13.49 -16.30 -8.64
N SER A 313 -14.82 -16.19 -8.45
CA SER A 313 -15.82 -17.05 -9.12
C SER A 313 -15.89 -16.79 -10.63
N ASP A 314 -15.96 -15.52 -11.05
CA ASP A 314 -15.96 -15.20 -12.48
C ASP A 314 -14.62 -15.61 -13.10
N PHE A 315 -13.53 -15.34 -12.39
CA PHE A 315 -12.20 -15.75 -12.79
C PHE A 315 -12.08 -17.26 -12.96
N GLU A 316 -12.63 -18.08 -12.07
CA GLU A 316 -12.68 -19.54 -12.21
C GLU A 316 -13.33 -19.99 -13.54
N HIS A 317 -14.41 -19.32 -13.93
CA HIS A 317 -15.20 -19.66 -15.11
C HIS A 317 -14.66 -19.07 -16.42
N SER A 318 -13.74 -18.13 -16.36
CA SER A 318 -13.12 -17.54 -17.54
C SER A 318 -12.27 -18.54 -18.31
N ARG A 319 -12.16 -18.31 -19.62
CA ARG A 319 -11.41 -19.17 -20.55
C ARG A 319 -10.61 -18.28 -21.50
N SER A 320 -9.39 -18.70 -21.76
CA SER A 320 -8.59 -18.19 -22.87
C SER A 320 -9.18 -18.73 -24.19
N GLN A 321 -9.20 -17.87 -25.19
CA GLN A 321 -9.83 -17.95 -26.49
C GLN A 321 -8.87 -17.29 -27.49
N TYR A 322 -9.02 -17.68 -28.74
CA TYR A 322 -8.23 -17.13 -29.82
C TYR A 322 -9.02 -17.12 -31.12
N SER A 323 -8.63 -16.25 -32.03
CA SER A 323 -9.18 -16.14 -33.37
C SER A 323 -8.08 -15.74 -34.33
N LEU A 324 -7.90 -16.52 -35.39
CA LEU A 324 -6.98 -16.20 -36.47
C LEU A 324 -7.68 -15.22 -37.43
N GLU A 325 -7.13 -14.02 -37.59
CA GLU A 325 -7.72 -13.00 -38.45
C GLU A 325 -7.49 -13.34 -39.94
N GLU A 326 -8.57 -13.34 -40.74
CA GLU A 326 -8.49 -13.56 -42.18
C GLU A 326 -7.89 -12.33 -42.88
N GLY A 327 -6.61 -12.44 -43.26
CA GLY A 327 -5.90 -11.41 -44.03
C GLY A 327 -4.93 -10.59 -43.18
N ILE A 328 -3.79 -10.25 -43.78
CA ILE A 328 -2.56 -9.70 -43.15
C ILE A 328 -1.80 -10.76 -42.33
N GLY A 329 -1.00 -11.59 -43.02
CA GLY A 329 0.12 -12.31 -42.41
C GLY A 329 -0.19 -13.36 -41.33
N GLY A 330 -1.45 -13.72 -41.12
CA GLY A 330 -1.85 -14.69 -40.10
C GLY A 330 -1.65 -14.14 -38.69
N LEU A 331 -2.26 -12.99 -38.40
CA LEU A 331 -2.34 -12.40 -37.06
C LEU A 331 -3.31 -13.23 -36.19
N LEU A 332 -2.85 -13.65 -35.01
CA LEU A 332 -3.65 -14.38 -34.03
C LEU A 332 -4.04 -13.44 -32.89
N SER A 333 -5.33 -13.17 -32.77
CA SER A 333 -5.90 -12.45 -31.63
C SER A 333 -6.17 -13.46 -30.50
N VAL A 334 -5.62 -13.22 -29.31
CA VAL A 334 -5.80 -14.04 -28.11
C VAL A 334 -6.38 -13.20 -26.98
N ASN A 335 -7.20 -13.78 -26.10
CA ASN A 335 -7.56 -13.12 -24.84
C ASN A 335 -6.81 -13.75 -23.67
N VAL A 336 -6.56 -12.92 -22.66
CA VAL A 336 -5.97 -13.31 -21.39
C VAL A 336 -6.92 -12.87 -20.30
N SER A 337 -7.21 -13.72 -19.33
CA SER A 337 -7.97 -13.31 -18.13
C SER A 337 -7.02 -13.07 -16.97
N GLY A 338 -7.16 -11.92 -16.31
CA GLY A 338 -6.48 -11.57 -15.08
C GLY A 338 -7.42 -11.45 -13.87
N HIS A 339 -6.89 -11.71 -12.69
CA HIS A 339 -7.55 -11.44 -11.40
C HIS A 339 -6.47 -11.25 -10.33
N ALA A 340 -6.56 -10.16 -9.57
CA ALA A 340 -5.69 -9.96 -8.40
C ALA A 340 -6.44 -10.32 -7.11
N GLU A 341 -5.82 -11.14 -6.28
CA GLU A 341 -6.27 -11.40 -4.91
C GLU A 341 -5.51 -10.48 -3.97
N TYR A 342 -6.20 -9.85 -3.02
CA TYR A 342 -5.63 -8.89 -2.08
C TYR A 342 -5.69 -9.44 -0.66
N TYR A 343 -4.79 -8.94 0.20
CA TYR A 343 -4.80 -9.30 1.61
C TYR A 343 -6.10 -8.81 2.27
N SER A 344 -6.73 -9.66 3.07
CA SER A 344 -7.91 -9.27 3.82
C SER A 344 -7.54 -8.30 4.95
N ASP A 345 -8.00 -7.05 4.86
CA ASP A 345 -7.81 -6.05 5.92
C ASP A 345 -9.09 -5.75 6.71
N PHE A 346 -9.84 -6.79 7.08
CA PHE A 346 -11.16 -6.63 7.71
C PHE A 346 -11.16 -5.82 9.03
N LEU A 347 -10.00 -5.63 9.66
CA LEU A 347 -9.85 -4.83 10.88
C LEU A 347 -9.17 -3.48 10.64
N ASN A 348 -8.89 -3.11 9.40
CA ASN A 348 -8.05 -1.95 9.06
C ASN A 348 -6.72 -1.97 9.84
N THR A 349 -6.13 -3.16 9.94
CA THR A 349 -4.95 -3.45 10.75
C THR A 349 -3.64 -3.27 9.98
N GLY A 350 -3.67 -2.74 8.76
CA GLY A 350 -2.45 -2.41 8.03
C GLY A 350 -1.98 -3.53 7.13
N SER A 351 -2.93 -4.28 6.56
CA SER A 351 -2.59 -5.26 5.52
C SER A 351 -2.03 -4.54 4.30
N PHE A 352 -1.22 -5.27 3.52
CA PHE A 352 -0.66 -4.75 2.27
C PHE A 352 -1.75 -4.30 1.31
N THR A 353 -1.44 -3.24 0.58
CA THR A 353 -2.33 -2.63 -0.40
C THR A 353 -2.18 -3.27 -1.77
N CYS A 354 -0.98 -3.79 -2.09
CA CYS A 354 -0.75 -4.61 -3.26
C CYS A 354 -1.42 -5.98 -3.16
N ALA A 355 -1.63 -6.61 -4.31
CA ALA A 355 -2.12 -7.96 -4.42
C ALA A 355 -1.18 -8.97 -3.71
N SER A 356 -1.78 -9.96 -3.03
CA SER A 356 -1.04 -11.15 -2.57
C SER A 356 -0.62 -12.02 -3.74
N GLU A 357 -1.38 -11.97 -4.84
CA GLU A 357 -1.06 -12.64 -6.11
C GLU A 357 -1.86 -12.04 -7.27
N VAL A 358 -1.32 -12.17 -8.48
CA VAL A 358 -2.04 -11.90 -9.73
C VAL A 358 -2.19 -13.21 -10.48
N GLY A 359 -3.42 -13.72 -10.57
CA GLY A 359 -3.77 -14.89 -11.36
C GLY A 359 -3.95 -14.55 -12.82
N CYS A 360 -3.24 -15.24 -13.71
CA CYS A 360 -3.34 -15.07 -15.15
C CYS A 360 -3.69 -16.39 -15.83
N LYS A 361 -4.72 -16.37 -16.69
CA LYS A 361 -5.11 -17.51 -17.54
C LYS A 361 -4.80 -17.21 -19.00
N MET A 362 -3.82 -17.94 -19.53
CA MET A 362 -3.23 -17.71 -20.84
C MET A 362 -3.27 -18.98 -21.70
N LEU A 363 -3.01 -18.83 -22.99
CA LEU A 363 -2.74 -19.95 -23.89
C LEU A 363 -1.26 -20.33 -23.79
N SER A 364 -0.96 -21.62 -23.95
CA SER A 364 0.43 -22.07 -24.01
C SER A 364 1.10 -21.63 -25.32
N GLY A 365 2.42 -21.43 -25.29
CA GLY A 365 3.19 -21.13 -26.51
C GLY A 365 2.99 -22.19 -27.60
N ALA A 366 2.87 -23.47 -27.22
CA ALA A 366 2.55 -24.56 -28.14
C ALA A 366 1.21 -24.37 -28.87
N ARG A 367 0.17 -23.91 -28.17
CA ARG A 367 -1.14 -23.65 -28.78
C ARG A 367 -1.05 -22.51 -29.77
N ILE A 368 -0.43 -21.40 -29.38
CA ILE A 368 -0.29 -20.24 -30.25
C ILE A 368 0.55 -20.61 -31.48
N ALA A 369 1.58 -21.44 -31.33
CA ALA A 369 2.43 -21.88 -32.43
C ALA A 369 1.67 -22.77 -33.44
N ASP A 370 0.86 -23.71 -32.94
CA ASP A 370 -0.03 -24.57 -33.74
C ASP A 370 -0.98 -23.73 -34.59
N GLU A 371 -1.62 -22.73 -33.99
CA GLU A 371 -2.55 -21.84 -34.69
C GLU A 371 -1.86 -20.91 -35.70
N LEU A 372 -0.62 -20.49 -35.42
CA LEU A 372 0.16 -19.65 -36.33
C LEU A 372 0.90 -20.44 -37.42
N GLY A 373 0.96 -21.77 -37.31
CA GLY A 373 1.71 -22.65 -38.20
C GLY A 373 3.22 -22.44 -38.13
N VAL A 374 3.77 -22.13 -36.95
CA VAL A 374 5.21 -21.88 -36.73
C VAL A 374 5.86 -23.02 -35.95
N GLU A 375 7.17 -23.19 -36.10
CA GLU A 375 7.91 -24.19 -35.33
C GLU A 375 8.02 -23.76 -33.86
N TYR A 376 7.73 -24.70 -32.95
CA TYR A 376 7.84 -24.48 -31.51
C TYR A 376 8.59 -25.64 -30.86
N ASP A 377 9.74 -25.34 -30.26
CA ASP A 377 10.48 -26.30 -29.46
C ASP A 377 10.17 -26.07 -27.97
N ALA A 378 9.27 -26.86 -27.42
CA ALA A 378 8.89 -26.80 -26.01
C ALA A 378 10.07 -27.03 -25.05
N ALA A 379 11.19 -27.62 -25.51
CA ALA A 379 12.36 -27.82 -24.66
C ALA A 379 13.22 -26.56 -24.50
N THR A 380 13.21 -25.66 -25.49
CA THR A 380 14.07 -24.45 -25.49
C THR A 380 13.30 -23.14 -25.45
N SER A 381 12.02 -23.16 -25.80
CA SER A 381 11.18 -21.97 -26.00
C SER A 381 10.02 -21.88 -25.01
N ARG A 382 10.03 -22.66 -23.93
CA ARG A 382 8.97 -22.64 -22.91
C ARG A 382 9.34 -21.66 -21.81
N GLY A 383 8.77 -20.46 -21.88
CA GLY A 383 8.72 -19.58 -20.70
C GLY A 383 7.98 -20.28 -19.56
N THR A 384 8.35 -19.91 -18.34
CA THR A 384 7.82 -20.45 -17.08
C THR A 384 7.14 -19.36 -16.27
N CYS A 385 6.30 -19.71 -15.29
CA CYS A 385 5.72 -18.70 -14.41
C CYS A 385 6.81 -18.01 -13.57
N ARG A 386 7.90 -18.73 -13.25
CA ARG A 386 9.13 -18.18 -12.71
C ARG A 386 9.74 -17.07 -13.59
N ASP A 387 9.83 -17.26 -14.90
CA ASP A 387 10.37 -16.22 -15.80
C ASP A 387 9.51 -14.95 -15.78
N VAL A 388 8.19 -15.12 -15.67
CA VAL A 388 7.26 -13.99 -15.51
C VAL A 388 7.44 -13.29 -14.16
N ASN A 389 7.66 -14.04 -13.07
CA ASN A 389 7.97 -13.42 -11.78
C ASN A 389 9.32 -12.67 -11.80
N GLN A 390 10.30 -13.15 -12.56
CA GLN A 390 11.54 -12.40 -12.78
C GLN A 390 11.25 -11.08 -13.50
N HIS A 391 10.40 -11.10 -14.54
CA HIS A 391 9.93 -9.88 -15.19
C HIS A 391 9.22 -8.92 -14.23
N SER A 392 8.36 -9.41 -13.33
CA SER A 392 7.76 -8.56 -12.29
C SER A 392 8.80 -7.86 -11.41
N ILE A 393 9.89 -8.56 -11.06
CA ILE A 393 10.99 -8.00 -10.28
C ILE A 393 11.75 -6.95 -11.11
N ASP A 394 12.05 -7.26 -12.37
CA ASP A 394 12.80 -6.37 -13.26
C ASP A 394 12.01 -5.07 -13.53
N VAL A 395 10.69 -5.17 -13.74
CA VAL A 395 9.78 -4.03 -13.88
C VAL A 395 9.81 -3.15 -12.62
N ALA A 396 9.66 -3.76 -11.44
CA ALA A 396 9.69 -3.03 -10.18
C ALA A 396 11.04 -2.34 -9.92
N ILE A 397 12.16 -3.01 -10.23
CA ILE A 397 13.51 -2.42 -10.15
C ILE A 397 13.64 -1.26 -11.14
N GLY A 398 13.16 -1.43 -12.37
CA GLY A 398 13.14 -0.41 -13.42
C GLY A 398 12.41 0.87 -12.97
N MET A 399 11.25 0.72 -12.32
CA MET A 399 10.48 1.84 -11.76
C MET A 399 11.21 2.57 -10.63
N LEU A 400 12.15 1.91 -9.95
CA LEU A 400 12.92 2.45 -8.84
C LEU A 400 14.33 2.91 -9.25
N GLU A 401 14.71 2.82 -10.52
CA GLU A 401 16.04 3.20 -11.00
C GLU A 401 16.40 4.64 -10.59
N GLY A 402 17.61 4.80 -10.03
CA GLY A 402 18.11 6.10 -9.55
C GLY A 402 17.46 6.60 -8.26
N SER A 403 16.57 5.84 -7.64
CA SER A 403 16.00 6.18 -6.34
C SER A 403 16.90 5.76 -5.17
N ARG A 404 16.86 6.53 -4.08
CA ARG A 404 17.46 6.15 -2.78
C ARG A 404 16.92 4.83 -2.22
N THR A 405 15.67 4.49 -2.56
CA THR A 405 15.02 3.24 -2.16
C THR A 405 15.74 2.04 -2.76
N LEU A 406 16.01 2.08 -4.07
CA LEU A 406 16.73 1.00 -4.75
C LEU A 406 18.17 0.91 -4.24
N GLU A 407 18.88 2.03 -4.13
CA GLU A 407 20.25 2.06 -3.60
C GLU A 407 20.35 1.39 -2.21
N ARG A 408 19.37 1.66 -1.35
CA ARG A 408 19.28 1.05 -0.01
C ARG A 408 19.03 -0.45 -0.08
N TYR A 409 18.07 -0.89 -0.88
CA TYR A 409 17.78 -2.32 -1.08
C TYR A 409 18.98 -3.08 -1.67
N GLU A 410 19.66 -2.50 -2.64
CA GLU A 410 20.86 -3.09 -3.23
C GLU A 410 21.94 -3.33 -2.17
N LYS A 411 22.17 -2.33 -1.32
CA LYS A 411 23.20 -2.34 -0.30
C LYS A 411 22.87 -3.22 0.91
N PHE A 412 21.62 -3.22 1.36
CA PHE A 412 21.24 -3.79 2.65
C PHE A 412 20.11 -4.81 2.59
N GLY A 413 19.27 -4.76 1.57
CA GLY A 413 18.04 -5.53 1.51
C GLY A 413 18.25 -7.02 1.22
N LYS A 414 17.50 -7.87 1.92
CA LYS A 414 17.29 -9.29 1.59
C LYS A 414 16.69 -9.40 0.19
N LYS A 415 17.27 -10.23 -0.67
CA LYS A 415 16.87 -10.34 -2.08
C LYS A 415 15.56 -11.11 -2.23
N ILE A 416 15.08 -11.23 -3.46
CA ILE A 416 13.96 -12.11 -3.82
C ILE A 416 14.55 -13.36 -4.48
N CYS A 417 14.17 -14.54 -4.01
CA CYS A 417 14.58 -15.82 -4.58
C CYS A 417 13.39 -16.44 -5.30
N LEU A 418 13.54 -16.73 -6.59
CA LEU A 418 12.54 -17.45 -7.36
C LEU A 418 12.82 -18.95 -7.30
N GLY A 419 11.89 -19.71 -6.71
CA GLY A 419 11.92 -21.16 -6.74
C GLY A 419 11.27 -21.72 -8.01
N GLU A 420 11.33 -23.04 -8.17
CA GLU A 420 10.67 -23.74 -9.27
C GLU A 420 9.14 -23.64 -9.16
N ASP A 421 8.48 -23.52 -10.32
CA ASP A 421 7.02 -23.64 -10.40
C ASP A 421 6.56 -25.02 -9.89
N PHE A 422 5.38 -25.07 -9.29
CA PHE A 422 4.75 -26.32 -8.87
C PHE A 422 3.38 -26.51 -9.53
N ASP A 423 3.03 -27.77 -9.80
CA ASP A 423 1.74 -28.11 -10.39
C ASP A 423 0.64 -28.03 -9.33
N ALA A 424 -0.52 -27.51 -9.73
CA ALA A 424 -1.71 -27.61 -8.90
C ALA A 424 -2.04 -29.08 -8.56
N TYR A 425 -2.48 -29.34 -7.32
CA TYR A 425 -2.78 -30.69 -6.80
C TYR A 425 -3.74 -31.48 -7.70
N PHE A 426 -4.61 -30.77 -8.43
CA PHE A 426 -5.30 -31.28 -9.60
C PHE A 426 -5.15 -30.30 -10.77
N SER A 427 -4.83 -30.81 -11.97
CA SER A 427 -4.79 -30.05 -13.23
C SER A 427 -6.20 -29.67 -13.72
N ALA A 428 -7.01 -29.10 -12.84
CA ALA A 428 -8.36 -28.63 -13.11
C ALA A 428 -8.50 -27.19 -12.58
N GLY A 429 -9.13 -26.33 -13.38
CA GLY A 429 -9.30 -24.91 -13.05
C GLY A 429 -9.79 -24.62 -11.61
N PRO A 430 -10.84 -25.30 -11.10
CA PRO A 430 -11.35 -25.04 -9.75
C PRO A 430 -10.37 -25.39 -8.62
N ALA A 431 -9.42 -26.30 -8.85
CA ALA A 431 -8.40 -26.64 -7.87
C ALA A 431 -7.31 -25.58 -7.83
N TRP A 432 -6.82 -25.15 -9.00
CA TRP A 432 -5.82 -24.09 -9.14
C TRP A 432 -6.28 -22.75 -8.56
N ILE A 433 -7.57 -22.42 -8.66
CA ILE A 433 -8.13 -21.20 -8.05
C ILE A 433 -7.97 -21.17 -6.53
N LYS A 434 -7.96 -22.34 -5.86
CA LYS A 434 -7.84 -22.46 -4.40
C LYS A 434 -6.40 -22.51 -3.91
N GLU A 435 -5.46 -22.68 -4.81
CA GLU A 435 -4.04 -22.64 -4.52
C GLU A 435 -3.54 -21.21 -4.73
N ALA A 436 -2.53 -20.84 -3.94
CA ALA A 436 -1.97 -19.51 -3.94
C ALA A 436 -0.50 -19.54 -4.35
N LEU A 437 0.01 -18.40 -4.79
CA LEU A 437 1.44 -18.12 -4.86
C LEU A 437 2.08 -18.37 -3.49
N GLU A 438 3.12 -19.20 -3.44
CA GLU A 438 3.88 -19.40 -2.21
C GLU A 438 4.85 -18.24 -2.05
N ILE A 439 4.62 -17.39 -1.04
CA ILE A 439 5.53 -16.33 -0.62
C ILE A 439 5.96 -16.61 0.82
N GLU A 440 7.25 -16.81 1.04
CA GLU A 440 7.83 -17.09 2.34
C GLU A 440 9.07 -16.23 2.57
N GLU A 441 9.09 -15.47 3.67
CA GLU A 441 10.32 -14.80 4.10
C GLU A 441 11.23 -15.82 4.78
N THR A 442 12.45 -15.94 4.28
CA THR A 442 13.53 -16.74 4.86
C THR A 442 14.63 -15.84 5.42
N ASP A 443 15.62 -16.42 6.09
CA ASP A 443 16.78 -15.67 6.57
C ASP A 443 17.58 -15.01 5.42
N GLU A 444 17.52 -15.55 4.20
CA GLU A 444 18.32 -15.11 3.06
C GLU A 444 17.56 -14.19 2.09
N CYS A 445 16.27 -14.45 1.88
CA CYS A 445 15.46 -13.79 0.87
C CYS A 445 13.95 -13.98 1.05
N LEU A 446 13.17 -13.23 0.28
CA LEU A 446 11.76 -13.55 0.01
C LEU A 446 11.70 -14.66 -1.04
N SER A 447 11.37 -15.88 -0.62
CA SER A 447 11.17 -17.03 -1.51
C SER A 447 9.80 -16.93 -2.17
N VAL A 448 9.76 -17.04 -3.49
CA VAL A 448 8.54 -16.97 -4.30
C VAL A 448 8.45 -18.18 -5.24
N LYS A 449 7.33 -18.89 -5.22
CA LYS A 449 7.03 -19.99 -6.15
C LYS A 449 5.61 -19.89 -6.68
N SER A 450 5.47 -20.13 -7.99
CA SER A 450 4.18 -20.08 -8.66
C SER A 450 3.54 -21.46 -8.76
N VAL A 451 2.26 -21.53 -8.39
CA VAL A 451 1.40 -22.63 -8.83
C VAL A 451 1.02 -22.43 -10.29
N LYS A 452 1.10 -23.51 -11.07
CA LYS A 452 0.75 -23.50 -12.49
C LYS A 452 -0.23 -24.61 -12.91
N ILE A 453 -0.90 -24.35 -14.03
CA ILE A 453 -1.50 -25.37 -14.89
C ILE A 453 -0.88 -25.18 -16.26
N ASP A 454 -0.26 -26.22 -16.80
CA ASP A 454 0.32 -26.19 -18.14
C ASP A 454 -0.03 -27.50 -18.85
N THR A 455 -0.80 -27.41 -19.93
CA THR A 455 -1.42 -28.57 -20.58
C THR A 455 -1.00 -28.71 -22.04
N GLU A 456 -0.83 -29.97 -22.45
CA GLU A 456 -0.58 -30.33 -23.84
C GLU A 456 -1.79 -30.04 -24.74
N LEU A 457 -1.55 -29.95 -26.06
CA LEU A 457 -2.59 -29.66 -27.06
C LEU A 457 -3.68 -30.72 -27.15
N ASP A 458 -3.38 -31.97 -26.78
CA ASP A 458 -4.30 -33.11 -26.79
C ASP A 458 -4.96 -33.36 -25.42
N SER A 459 -4.73 -32.48 -24.43
CA SER A 459 -5.36 -32.60 -23.13
C SER A 459 -6.88 -32.57 -23.25
N ARG A 460 -7.54 -33.52 -22.58
CA ARG A 460 -9.01 -33.58 -22.52
C ARG A 460 -9.62 -32.41 -21.73
N LEU A 461 -8.83 -31.82 -20.82
CA LEU A 461 -9.23 -30.73 -19.96
C LEU A 461 -8.33 -29.54 -20.28
N PHE A 462 -8.92 -28.50 -20.88
CA PHE A 462 -8.23 -27.25 -21.25
C PHE A 462 -7.02 -27.49 -22.17
N PRO A 463 -7.19 -27.90 -23.42
CA PRO A 463 -6.06 -28.17 -24.33
C PRO A 463 -5.23 -26.92 -24.63
N GLY A 464 -3.93 -26.97 -24.34
CA GLY A 464 -2.99 -25.92 -24.70
C GLY A 464 -3.13 -24.63 -23.89
N VAL A 465 -3.27 -24.72 -22.56
CA VAL A 465 -3.35 -23.56 -21.67
C VAL A 465 -2.12 -23.48 -20.77
N HIS A 466 -1.80 -22.27 -20.30
CA HIS A 466 -0.77 -22.01 -19.31
C HIS A 466 -1.29 -20.99 -18.30
N TYR A 467 -1.56 -21.41 -17.08
CA TYR A 467 -2.08 -20.56 -16.01
C TYR A 467 -1.00 -20.35 -14.94
N CYS A 468 -0.85 -19.12 -14.46
CA CYS A 468 0.15 -18.75 -13.47
C CYS A 468 -0.47 -17.90 -12.35
N LYS A 469 -0.11 -18.17 -11.10
CA LYS A 469 -0.24 -17.19 -10.01
C LYS A 469 1.09 -16.46 -9.89
N LEU A 470 1.08 -15.15 -10.03
CA LEU A 470 2.28 -14.33 -10.21
C LEU A 470 2.48 -13.32 -9.09
N LEU A 471 3.74 -12.99 -8.85
CA LEU A 471 4.16 -11.94 -7.95
C LEU A 471 3.84 -10.57 -8.57
N SER A 472 3.11 -9.74 -7.81
CA SER A 472 2.85 -8.35 -8.20
C SER A 472 4.13 -7.50 -8.17
N PRO A 473 4.39 -6.66 -9.20
CA PRO A 473 5.42 -5.62 -9.13
C PRO A 473 5.25 -4.68 -7.93
N ALA A 474 4.02 -4.35 -7.52
CA ALA A 474 3.79 -3.51 -6.34
C ALA A 474 4.22 -4.24 -5.06
N ARG A 475 3.97 -5.55 -4.96
CA ARG A 475 4.48 -6.35 -3.84
C ARG A 475 6.01 -6.37 -3.78
N VAL A 476 6.68 -6.39 -4.94
CA VAL A 476 8.14 -6.27 -5.03
C VAL A 476 8.61 -4.91 -4.52
N ILE A 477 7.97 -3.80 -4.94
CA ILE A 477 8.32 -2.46 -4.46
C ILE A 477 8.10 -2.34 -2.95
N ASP A 478 6.98 -2.82 -2.40
CA ASP A 478 6.75 -2.78 -0.94
C ASP A 478 7.83 -3.56 -0.16
N TRP A 479 8.24 -4.73 -0.66
CA TRP A 479 9.35 -5.50 -0.11
C TRP A 479 10.67 -4.72 -0.13
N ILE A 480 11.02 -4.11 -1.28
CA ILE A 480 12.21 -3.27 -1.46
C ILE A 480 12.20 -2.06 -0.52
N MET A 481 11.05 -1.39 -0.37
CA MET A 481 10.89 -0.24 0.49
C MET A 481 11.01 -0.59 1.97
N THR A 482 10.55 -1.78 2.39
CA THR A 482 10.35 -2.07 3.80
C THR A 482 10.90 -3.42 4.26
N ASP A 483 10.14 -4.51 4.10
CA ASP A 483 10.39 -5.78 4.76
C ASP A 483 11.79 -6.35 4.46
N SER A 484 12.35 -6.10 3.28
CA SER A 484 13.72 -6.51 2.92
C SER A 484 14.81 -5.92 3.82
N LEU A 485 14.52 -4.80 4.48
CA LEU A 485 15.44 -4.03 5.32
C LEU A 485 15.27 -4.35 6.80
N LYS A 486 14.31 -5.20 7.17
CA LYS A 486 14.18 -5.65 8.55
C LYS A 486 15.47 -6.36 8.96
N GLU A 487 15.96 -6.05 10.16
CA GLU A 487 17.25 -6.51 10.71
C GLU A 487 18.50 -5.88 10.09
N ALA A 488 18.38 -5.04 9.06
CA ALA A 488 19.51 -4.32 8.49
C ALA A 488 20.02 -3.23 9.45
N LYS A 489 21.35 -3.07 9.51
CA LYS A 489 21.99 -1.95 10.20
C LYS A 489 22.23 -0.82 9.19
N LEU A 490 21.29 0.12 9.12
CA LEU A 490 21.34 1.21 8.15
C LEU A 490 22.36 2.31 8.49
N ARG A 491 22.82 2.37 9.76
CA ARG A 491 23.88 3.25 10.26
C ARG A 491 25.00 2.49 10.96
#